data_AF-A0A6N2EAW4-F1
#
_entry.id   AF-A0A6N2EAW4-F1
#
_cell.length_a   1.000
_cell.length_b   1.000
_cell.length_c   1.000
_cell.angle_alpha   90.00
_cell.angle_beta   90.00
_cell.angle_gamma   90.00
#
_symmetry.space_group_name_H-M   'P 1'
#
loop_
_entity.id
_entity.type
_entity.pdbx_description
1 polymer ?
#
loop_
_entity_poly.entity_id
_entity_poly.type
_entity_poly.pdbx_seq_one_letter_code
_entity_poly.pdbx_strand_id
1 'polypeptide(L)' 'MTKTVSLRIDEELYNSLKVHAEAENRSISNFIETATMKYIEEIEYADELEMENILSNEGLVARIKQGTEDANSGRGRLV' A
#
# COMPACT_ATOMS: atom_id res chain seq x y z
N MET A 1 -16.66 -10.53 13.60
CA MET A 1 -16.62 -9.85 14.92
C MET A 1 -16.06 -8.46 14.70
N THR A 2 -16.73 -7.42 15.19
CA THR A 2 -16.19 -6.05 15.16
C THR A 2 -15.15 -5.87 16.27
N LYS A 3 -14.12 -5.08 16.00
CA LYS A 3 -13.07 -4.69 16.96
C LYS A 3 -12.99 -3.16 16.98
N THR A 4 -12.60 -2.60 18.12
CA THR A 4 -12.46 -1.16 18.30
C THR A 4 -10.99 -0.79 18.44
N VAL A 5 -10.54 0.18 17.66
CA VAL A 5 -9.22 0.81 17.80
C VAL A 5 -9.38 2.07 18.64
N SER A 6 -8.53 2.27 19.64
CA SER A 6 -8.51 3.48 20.47
C SER A 6 -7.16 4.17 20.32
N LEU A 7 -7.17 5.46 20.01
CA LEU A 7 -5.97 6.26 19.80
C LEU A 7 -6.01 7.47 20.74
N ARG A 8 -4.90 7.70 21.45
CA ARG A 8 -4.69 8.95 22.20
C ARG A 8 -3.91 9.90 21.33
N ILE A 9 -4.47 11.07 21.07
CA ILE A 9 -3.86 12.14 20.28
C ILE A 9 -3.93 13.45 21.05
N ASP A 10 -3.07 14.39 20.69
CA ASP A 10 -3.15 15.76 21.17
C ASP A 10 -4.21 16.57 20.41
N GLU A 11 -4.44 17.78 20.90
CA GLU A 11 -5.44 18.71 20.36
C GLU A 11 -5.10 19.18 18.94
N GLU A 12 -3.82 19.32 18.62
CA GLU A 12 -3.36 19.77 17.30
C GLU A 12 -3.69 18.73 16.24
N LEU A 13 -3.32 17.47 16.50
CA LEU A 13 -3.63 16.34 15.63
C LEU A 13 -5.13 16.10 15.53
N TYR A 14 -5.87 16.18 16.64
CA TYR A 14 -7.33 16.05 16.62
C TYR A 14 -7.97 17.09 15.68
N ASN A 15 -7.58 18.35 15.80
CA ASN A 15 -8.14 19.42 14.98
C ASN A 15 -7.76 19.28 13.50
N SER A 16 -6.53 18.85 13.20
CA SER A 16 -6.13 18.53 11.82
C SER A 16 -7.02 17.43 11.23
N LEU A 17 -7.15 16.29 11.92
CA LEU A 17 -7.99 15.18 11.46
C LEU A 17 -9.46 15.60 11.30
N LYS A 18 -9.98 16.42 12.21
CA LYS A 18 -11.34 16.94 12.15
C LYS A 18 -11.58 17.80 10.91
N VAL A 19 -10.69 18.77 10.65
CA VAL A 19 -10.81 19.68 9.50
C VAL A 19 -10.81 18.92 8.17
N HIS A 20 -9.90 17.95 8.01
CA HIS A 20 -9.84 17.13 6.79
C HIS A 20 -11.04 16.20 6.65
N ALA A 21 -11.47 15.56 7.74
CA ALA A 21 -12.67 14.72 7.72
C ALA A 21 -13.94 15.51 7.36
N GLU A 22 -14.10 16.73 7.89
CA GLU A 22 -15.21 17.63 7.57
C GLU A 22 -15.17 18.08 6.10
N ALA A 23 -13.98 18.41 5.57
CA ALA A 23 -13.80 18.79 4.17
C ALA A 23 -14.22 17.67 3.19
N GLU A 24 -14.06 16.41 3.60
CA GLU A 24 -14.47 15.22 2.83
C GLU A 24 -15.86 14.69 3.22
N ASN A 25 -16.63 15.45 4.01
CA ASN A 25 -17.98 15.11 4.48
C ASN A 25 -18.08 13.71 5.11
N ARG A 26 -17.10 13.35 5.95
CA ARG A 26 -17.03 12.04 6.63
C ARG A 26 -16.65 12.18 8.10
N SER A 27 -16.87 11.12 8.87
CA SER A 27 -16.45 11.07 10.28
C SER A 27 -14.93 10.93 10.39
N ILE A 28 -14.35 11.38 11.51
CA ILE A 28 -12.92 11.22 11.80
C ILE A 28 -12.50 9.74 11.72
N SER A 29 -13.32 8.83 12.29
CA SER A 29 -13.01 7.40 12.25
C SER A 29 -12.95 6.86 10.82
N ASN A 30 -13.90 7.24 9.97
CA ASN A 30 -13.91 6.80 8.58
C ASN A 30 -12.77 7.43 7.76
N PHE A 31 -12.42 8.70 8.04
CA PHE A 31 -11.27 9.35 7.45
C PHE A 31 -9.97 8.60 7.77
N ILE A 32 -9.72 8.29 9.05
CA ILE A 32 -8.54 7.55 9.50
C ILE A 32 -8.50 6.16 8.85
N GLU A 33 -9.62 5.43 8.87
CA GLU A 33 -9.73 4.10 8.27
C GLU A 33 -9.37 4.14 6.78
N THR A 34 -9.97 5.06 6.03
CA THR A 34 -9.75 5.18 4.58
C THR A 34 -8.30 5.56 4.28
N ALA A 35 -7.75 6.55 4.99
CA ALA A 35 -6.38 6.99 4.79
C ALA A 35 -5.37 5.88 5.14
N THR A 36 -5.63 5.12 6.20
CA THR A 36 -4.77 4.00 6.61
C THR A 36 -4.81 2.88 5.57
N MET A 37 -5.98 2.52 5.06
CA MET A 37 -6.11 1.51 4.01
C MET A 37 -5.38 1.93 2.74
N LYS A 38 -5.56 3.19 2.31
CA LYS A 38 -4.87 3.71 1.13
C LYS A 38 -3.36 3.70 1.31
N TYR A 39 -2.86 4.10 2.48
CA TYR A 39 -1.43 4.03 2.76
C TYR A 39 -0.89 2.59 2.72
N ILE A 40 -1.64 1.61 3.26
CA ILE A 40 -1.26 0.19 3.19
C ILE A 40 -1.22 -0.29 1.73
N GLU A 41 -2.22 0.07 0.93
CA GLU A 41 -2.26 -0.28 -0.49
C GLU A 41 -1.07 0.29 -1.27
N GLU A 42 -0.72 1.56 -1.01
CA GLU A 42 0.43 2.23 -1.64
C GLU A 42 1.78 1.61 -1.27
N ILE A 43 1.94 1.03 -0.07
CA ILE A 43 3.21 0.39 0.32
C ILE A 43 3.29 -1.08 -0.06
N GLU A 44 2.15 -1.78 -0.17
CA GLU A 44 2.11 -3.21 -0.47
C GLU A 44 2.10 -3.51 -1.97
N TYR A 45 1.54 -2.60 -2.78
CA TYR A 45 1.34 -2.82 -4.21
C TYR A 45 2.00 -1.72 -5.02
N ALA A 46 2.54 -2.11 -6.17
CA ALA A 46 2.97 -1.16 -7.18
C ALA A 46 1.73 -0.47 -7.78
N ASP A 47 1.81 0.84 -7.98
CA ASP A 47 0.74 1.57 -8.64
C ASP A 47 0.68 1.26 -10.15
N GLU A 48 -0.35 1.77 -10.83
CA GLU A 48 -0.56 1.51 -12.26
C GLU A 48 0.61 1.98 -13.13
N LEU A 49 1.20 3.13 -12.81
CA LEU A 49 2.30 3.73 -13.57
C LEU A 49 3.60 2.98 -13.32
N GLU A 50 3.85 2.55 -12.09
CA GLU A 50 4.94 1.65 -11.74
C GLU A 50 4.81 0.31 -12.48
N MET A 51 3.62 -0.28 -12.50
CA MET A 51 3.35 -1.52 -13.24
C MET A 51 3.52 -1.35 -14.75
N GLU A 52 3.07 -0.23 -15.33
CA GLU A 52 3.30 0.08 -16.74
C GLU A 52 4.80 0.16 -17.07
N ASN A 53 5.59 0.80 -16.20
CA ASN A 53 7.05 0.88 -16.36
C ASN A 53 7.72 -0.50 -16.22
N ILE A 54 7.26 -1.35 -15.31
CA ILE A 54 7.76 -2.72 -15.17
C ILE A 54 7.45 -3.53 -16.42
N LEU A 55 6.20 -3.49 -16.90
CA LEU A 55 5.71 -4.29 -18.03
C LEU A 55 6.28 -3.85 -19.38
N SER A 56 6.52 -2.55 -19.56
CA SER A 56 7.17 -2.00 -20.77
C SER A 56 8.66 -2.33 -20.86
N ASN A 57 9.30 -2.73 -19.75
CA ASN A 57 10.70 -3.16 -19.75
C ASN A 57 10.82 -4.65 -20.10
N GLU A 58 10.85 -4.94 -21.40
CA GLU A 58 10.95 -6.32 -21.92
C GLU A 58 12.12 -7.12 -21.31
N GLY A 59 13.28 -6.46 -21.14
CA GLY A 59 14.48 -7.09 -20.58
C GLY A 59 14.32 -7.47 -19.10
N LEU A 60 13.65 -6.63 -18.31
CA LEU A 60 13.31 -6.94 -16.92
C LEU A 60 12.31 -8.09 -16.83
N VAL A 61 11.23 -8.02 -17.61
CA VAL A 61 10.18 -9.05 -17.65
C VAL A 61 10.76 -10.41 -18.03
N ALA A 62 11.66 -10.46 -19.02
CA ALA A 62 12.34 -11.69 -19.42
C ALA A 62 13.16 -12.30 -18.27
N ARG A 63 13.91 -11.46 -17.52
CA ARG A 63 14.69 -11.94 -16.36
C ARG A 63 13.82 -12.41 -15.21
N ILE A 64 12.71 -11.72 -14.94
CA ILE A 64 11.75 -12.13 -13.90
C ILE A 64 11.19 -13.52 -14.24
N LYS A 65 10.71 -13.71 -15.48
CA LYS A 65 10.19 -15.01 -15.95
C LYS A 65 11.24 -16.12 -15.84
N GLN A 66 12.46 -15.86 -16.31
CA GLN A 66 13.55 -16.83 -16.19
C GLN A 66 13.85 -17.18 -14.73
N GLY A 67 13.90 -16.18 -13.83
CA GLY A 67 14.09 -16.39 -12.40
C GLY A 67 12.99 -17.24 -11.77
N THR A 68 11.73 -17.05 -12.18
CA THR A 68 10.60 -17.88 -11.75
C THR A 68 10.75 -19.34 -12.22
N GLU A 69 11.12 -19.56 -13.48
CA GLU A 69 11.38 -20.91 -14.01
C GLU A 69 12.55 -21.59 -13.30
N ASP A 70 13.61 -20.85 -13.01
CA ASP A 70 14.79 -21.34 -12.31
C ASP A 70 14.44 -21.74 -10.88
N ALA A 71 13.73 -20.88 -10.14
CA ALA A 71 13.25 -21.19 -8.80
C ALA A 71 12.36 -22.44 -8.75
N ASN A 72 11.41 -22.56 -9.69
CA ASN A 72 10.53 -23.73 -9.81
C ASN A 72 11.31 -25.01 -10.15
N SER A 73 12.41 -24.87 -10.90
CA SER A 73 13.30 -25.98 -11.26
C SER A 73 14.33 -26.29 -10.17
N GLY A 74 14.29 -25.59 -9.02
CA GLY A 74 15.29 -25.71 -7.96
C GLY A 74 16.69 -25.24 -8.37
N ARG A 75 16.79 -24.46 -9.46
CA ARG A 75 18.04 -23.89 -9.96
C ARG A 75 18.29 -22.56 -9.27
N GLY A 76 19.41 -22.46 -8.55
CA GLY A 76 19.80 -21.26 -7.83
C GLY A 76 20.38 -21.59 -6.46
N ARG A 77 21.11 -20.64 -5.88
CA ARG A 77 21.63 -20.74 -4.52
C ARG A 77 21.40 -19.40 -3.84
N LEU A 78 20.74 -19.41 -2.69
CA LEU A 78 20.76 -18.26 -1.78
C LEU A 78 22.19 -18.13 -1.26
N VAL A 79 22.83 -17.01 -1.61
CA VAL A 79 24.15 -16.61 -1.11
C VAL A 79 23.99 -15.50 -0.10
#